data_AF-A0A9X4ASN3-F1
#
_entry.id   AF-A0A9X4ASN3-F1
#
_cell.length_a   1.000
_cell.length_b   1.000
_cell.length_c   1.000
_cell.angle_alpha   90.00
_cell.angle_beta   90.00
_cell.angle_gamma   90.00
#
_symmetry.space_group_name_H-M   'P 1'
#
loop_
_entity.id
_entity.type
_entity.pdbx_description
1 polymer ?
#
loop_
_entity_poly.entity_id
_entity_poly.type
_entity_poly.pdbx_seq_one_letter_code
_entity_poly.pdbx_strand_id
1 'polypeptide(L)'
;MSDPTSALLGQLPPVVELRDIGLSFTLPRGKNLSRTWIRELRTELASRVRLKIAQDRLTLRCDPPVVVDALWPAKNMLFGGADVRFTDARIEAWVSPIDGPGEGLLDFTGEAKKQIVEIIAAGLSGTKMASPGYDPMRDEAALATLEAIADNFRKTPSSGASDVSVADLGDPAAEATLALREPFVHEQNGTGLSVAAGGAIHVEIKGSGNLARIAAGSSNAERVRAANLQSITITSEALSVVQGGSPLVELGCIRIDRGGAVTLSRLRLRGTLEEVAGLESLVRVVAGVVRFAGYEVALDAGIALAAKDPASEASIVPGLVRSKIEEVLAEGVRRLVHEHAEVIPGLDLRDVLAV
;
A
#
# COMPACT_ATOMS: atom_id res chain seq x y z
N MET A 1 27.74 -13.87 13.28
CA MET A 1 26.29 -13.62 13.46
C MET A 1 25.85 -12.83 12.25
N SER A 2 25.22 -13.49 11.29
CA SER A 2 24.64 -12.83 10.12
C SER A 2 23.49 -11.94 10.58
N ASP A 3 23.55 -10.66 10.23
CA ASP A 3 22.50 -9.68 10.49
C ASP A 3 21.18 -10.19 9.89
N PRO A 4 20.12 -10.43 10.70
CA PRO A 4 18.83 -10.94 10.20
C PRO A 4 18.17 -9.99 9.18
N THR A 5 18.63 -8.74 9.11
CA THR A 5 18.09 -7.73 8.22
C THR A 5 18.57 -7.89 6.77
N SER A 6 19.79 -8.40 6.55
CA SER A 6 20.39 -8.55 5.21
C SER A 6 19.73 -9.61 4.30
N ALA A 7 18.74 -10.36 4.79
CA ALA A 7 18.15 -11.50 4.07
C ALA A 7 16.74 -11.26 3.51
N LEU A 8 16.09 -10.11 3.76
CA LEU A 8 14.66 -9.94 3.43
C LEU A 8 14.34 -10.01 1.93
N LEU A 9 15.20 -9.48 1.05
CA LEU A 9 15.02 -9.63 -0.41
C LEU A 9 15.40 -11.03 -0.92
N GLY A 10 16.34 -11.70 -0.23
CA GLY A 10 16.75 -13.08 -0.54
C GLY A 10 15.81 -14.17 0.01
N GLN A 11 14.76 -13.78 0.74
CA GLN A 11 13.78 -14.69 1.35
C GLN A 11 12.47 -14.81 0.56
N LEU A 12 12.32 -14.07 -0.55
CA LEU A 12 11.15 -14.24 -1.40
C LEU A 12 11.17 -15.64 -2.03
N PRO A 13 10.04 -16.38 -2.01
CA PRO A 13 9.95 -17.64 -2.72
C PRO A 13 10.31 -17.44 -4.21
N PRO A 14 10.96 -18.40 -4.87
CA PRO A 14 11.41 -18.24 -6.27
C PRO A 14 10.26 -17.97 -7.24
N VAL A 15 9.04 -18.36 -6.89
CA VAL A 15 7.82 -18.12 -7.66
C VAL A 15 7.23 -16.71 -7.48
N VAL A 16 7.79 -15.89 -6.58
CA VAL A 16 7.34 -14.52 -6.28
C VAL A 16 8.38 -13.52 -6.77
N GLU A 17 7.92 -12.46 -7.41
CA GLU A 17 8.73 -11.33 -7.85
C GLU A 17 8.25 -10.05 -7.18
N LEU A 18 9.13 -9.35 -6.46
CA LEU A 18 8.85 -8.01 -5.96
C LEU A 18 8.92 -7.01 -7.11
N ARG A 19 7.83 -6.28 -7.35
CA ARG A 19 7.73 -5.24 -8.39
C ARG A 19 8.03 -3.86 -7.83
N ASP A 20 7.50 -3.59 -6.65
CA ASP A 20 7.72 -2.35 -5.94
C ASP A 20 7.48 -2.48 -4.43
N ILE A 21 8.08 -1.56 -3.69
CA ILE A 21 7.89 -1.35 -2.25
C ILE A 21 7.72 0.15 -1.99
N GLY A 22 6.90 0.51 -1.01
CA GLY A 22 6.66 1.88 -0.64
C GLY A 22 6.40 2.08 0.83
N LEU A 23 6.64 3.30 1.27
CA LEU A 23 6.32 3.79 2.60
C LEU A 23 5.59 5.12 2.46
N SER A 24 4.65 5.39 3.35
CA SER A 24 4.01 6.69 3.41
C SER A 24 3.66 7.08 4.83
N PHE A 25 3.49 8.38 5.05
CA PHE A 25 3.05 8.98 6.29
C PHE A 25 2.31 10.28 6.00
N THR A 26 1.54 10.75 6.97
CA THR A 26 0.80 12.01 6.88
C THR A 26 1.59 13.12 7.55
N LEU A 27 1.81 14.22 6.82
CA LEU A 27 2.18 15.50 7.38
C LEU A 27 0.90 16.22 7.86
N PRO A 28 0.91 16.78 9.08
CA PRO A 28 -0.25 17.46 9.62
C PRO A 28 -0.53 18.76 8.87
N ARG A 29 -1.78 19.23 8.96
CA ARG A 29 -2.21 20.52 8.41
C ARG A 29 -1.61 21.70 9.19
N GLY A 30 -1.33 22.78 8.48
CA GLY A 30 -1.02 24.10 9.05
C GLY A 30 0.38 24.23 9.64
N LYS A 31 1.31 23.36 9.26
CA LYS A 31 2.67 23.36 9.81
C LYS A 31 3.69 23.86 8.79
N ASN A 32 4.71 24.55 9.27
CA ASN A 32 5.89 24.89 8.48
C ASN A 32 6.90 23.75 8.56
N LEU A 33 7.21 23.15 7.42
CA LEU A 33 8.26 22.15 7.27
C LEU A 33 9.64 22.82 7.25
N SER A 34 9.71 24.05 6.75
CA SER A 34 10.91 24.89 6.78
C SER A 34 10.50 26.35 6.60
N ARG A 35 10.93 27.23 7.50
CA ARG A 35 10.72 28.68 7.44
C ARG A 35 12.08 29.38 7.38
N THR A 36 12.27 30.17 6.34
CA THR A 36 13.41 31.07 6.16
C THR A 36 12.91 32.50 6.00
N TRP A 37 13.80 33.48 5.91
CA TRP A 37 13.40 34.87 5.68
C TRP A 37 12.86 35.14 4.27
N ILE A 38 13.10 34.26 3.28
CA ILE A 38 12.62 34.40 1.89
C ILE A 38 11.50 33.44 1.49
N ARG A 39 11.25 32.39 2.28
CA ARG A 39 10.23 31.37 1.96
C ARG A 39 9.79 30.59 3.17
N GLU A 40 8.57 30.10 3.12
CA GLU A 40 8.00 29.09 4.00
C GLU A 40 7.54 27.88 3.18
N LEU A 41 8.03 26.69 3.52
CA LEU A 41 7.48 25.43 3.04
C LEU A 41 6.43 24.99 4.06
N ARG A 42 5.15 24.95 3.68
CA ARG A 42 4.04 24.67 4.61
C ARG A 42 3.00 23.73 4.05
N THR A 43 2.32 23.04 4.95
CA THR A 43 1.15 22.22 4.63
C THR A 43 -0.13 23.01 4.84
N GLU A 44 -0.85 23.38 3.78
CA GLU A 44 -2.17 24.04 3.95
C GLU A 44 -3.28 23.05 4.29
N LEU A 45 -3.12 21.82 3.81
CA LEU A 45 -3.92 20.64 4.10
C LEU A 45 -3.00 19.55 4.65
N ALA A 46 -3.58 18.57 5.36
CA ALA A 46 -2.82 17.38 5.73
C ALA A 46 -2.38 16.67 4.43
N SER A 47 -1.08 16.40 4.28
CA SER A 47 -0.48 15.89 3.05
C SER A 47 0.11 14.51 3.29
N ARG A 48 -0.29 13.52 2.50
CA ARG A 48 0.32 12.19 2.53
C ARG A 48 1.58 12.23 1.69
N VAL A 49 2.71 12.01 2.34
CA VAL A 49 4.01 11.84 1.69
C VAL A 49 4.21 10.36 1.44
N ARG A 50 4.41 9.96 0.18
CA ARG A 50 4.66 8.58 -0.25
C ARG A 50 6.02 8.50 -0.94
N LEU A 51 6.84 7.57 -0.48
CA LEU A 51 8.09 7.16 -1.13
C LEU A 51 7.88 5.74 -1.68
N LYS A 52 8.09 5.54 -2.97
CA LYS A 52 7.93 4.25 -3.64
C LYS A 52 9.17 3.93 -4.47
N ILE A 53 9.69 2.72 -4.31
CA ILE A 53 10.82 2.18 -5.07
C ILE A 53 10.26 1.07 -5.96
N ALA A 54 10.34 1.28 -7.27
CA ALA A 54 10.08 0.27 -8.28
C ALA A 54 11.38 -0.14 -8.96
N GLN A 55 11.33 -1.09 -9.89
CA GLN A 55 12.50 -1.55 -10.63
C GLN A 55 13.20 -0.42 -11.42
N ASP A 56 12.43 0.52 -12.01
CA ASP A 56 12.95 1.55 -12.92
C ASP A 56 13.07 2.95 -12.29
N ARG A 57 12.47 3.16 -11.11
CA ARG A 57 12.41 4.48 -10.47
C ARG A 57 12.25 4.47 -8.95
N LEU A 58 12.70 5.57 -8.34
CA LEU A 58 12.27 6.05 -7.03
C LEU A 58 11.28 7.19 -7.23
N THR A 59 10.14 7.14 -6.56
CA THR A 59 9.08 8.16 -6.63
C THR A 59 8.77 8.69 -5.24
N LEU A 60 8.90 10.01 -5.08
CA LEU A 60 8.41 10.78 -3.94
C LEU A 60 7.15 11.54 -4.39
N ARG A 61 6.05 11.40 -3.67
CA ARG A 61 4.79 12.12 -3.94
C ARG A 61 4.26 12.77 -2.66
N CYS A 62 3.70 13.97 -2.81
CA CYS A 62 2.97 14.67 -1.77
C CYS A 62 1.54 14.89 -2.25
N ASP A 63 0.56 14.32 -1.57
CA ASP A 63 -0.86 14.43 -1.94
C ASP A 63 -1.75 14.78 -0.73
N PRO A 64 -2.40 15.96 -0.72
CA PRO A 64 -2.24 17.08 -1.66
C PRO A 64 -0.81 17.66 -1.66
N PRO A 65 -0.42 18.44 -2.69
CA PRO A 65 0.90 19.07 -2.76
C PRO A 65 1.22 19.97 -1.56
N VAL A 66 2.51 20.09 -1.24
CA VAL A 66 3.00 21.01 -0.20
C VAL A 66 3.15 22.41 -0.80
N VAL A 67 2.75 23.45 -0.07
CA VAL A 67 2.84 24.84 -0.52
C VAL A 67 4.22 25.39 -0.23
N VAL A 68 4.83 26.03 -1.22
CA VAL A 68 5.99 26.89 -1.09
C VAL A 68 5.48 28.33 -1.11
N ASP A 69 5.32 28.90 0.07
CA ASP A 69 4.97 30.32 0.26
C ASP A 69 6.25 31.14 0.06
N ALA A 70 6.32 31.86 -1.04
CA ALA A 70 7.51 32.61 -1.43
C ALA A 70 7.34 34.08 -1.08
N LEU A 71 8.41 34.73 -0.60
CA LEU A 71 8.36 36.15 -0.28
C LEU A 71 8.06 36.98 -1.54
N TRP A 72 7.06 37.84 -1.45
CA TRP A 72 6.73 38.79 -2.52
C TRP A 72 7.99 39.55 -2.97
N PRO A 73 8.26 39.68 -4.29
CA PRO A 73 7.34 39.49 -5.42
C PRO A 73 7.34 38.09 -6.05
N ALA A 74 8.00 37.10 -5.46
CA ALA A 74 8.01 35.73 -5.98
C ALA A 74 6.61 35.10 -5.90
N LYS A 75 6.30 34.22 -6.86
CA LYS A 75 5.06 33.47 -6.86
C LYS A 75 5.09 32.32 -5.86
N ASN A 76 3.95 32.06 -5.23
CA ASN A 76 3.73 30.84 -4.48
C ASN A 76 3.73 29.64 -5.43
N MET A 77 4.14 28.48 -4.91
CA MET A 77 4.28 27.26 -5.72
C MET A 77 3.73 26.04 -4.98
N LEU A 78 3.41 25.00 -5.74
CA LEU A 78 3.00 23.69 -5.24
C LEU A 78 4.10 22.67 -5.54
N PHE A 79 4.59 22.00 -4.51
CA PHE A 79 5.50 20.87 -4.63
C PHE A 79 4.72 19.56 -4.53
N GLY A 80 4.59 18.87 -5.67
CA GLY A 80 3.86 17.60 -5.77
C GLY A 80 4.74 16.35 -5.59
N GLY A 81 6.06 16.50 -5.60
CA GLY A 81 7.01 15.39 -5.45
C GLY A 81 8.17 15.41 -6.44
N ALA A 82 8.89 14.29 -6.53
CA ALA A 82 10.01 14.10 -7.44
C ALA A 82 10.17 12.62 -7.83
N ASP A 83 10.80 12.37 -8.97
CA ASP A 83 11.19 11.05 -9.46
C ASP A 83 12.70 10.99 -9.66
N VAL A 84 13.26 9.80 -9.44
CA VAL A 84 14.61 9.43 -9.86
C VAL A 84 14.48 8.21 -10.75
N ARG A 85 14.82 8.36 -12.03
CA ARG A 85 14.81 7.28 -13.00
C ARG A 85 16.16 6.57 -12.98
N PHE A 86 16.16 5.27 -12.72
CA PHE A 86 17.40 4.53 -12.56
C PHE A 86 18.08 4.22 -13.89
N THR A 87 17.35 4.15 -15.02
CA THR A 87 17.93 3.85 -16.33
C THR A 87 19.07 4.80 -16.71
N ASP A 88 18.93 6.09 -16.42
CA ASP A 88 19.88 7.14 -16.77
C ASP A 88 20.26 8.04 -15.58
N ALA A 89 19.90 7.65 -14.37
CA ALA A 89 20.08 8.42 -13.13
C ALA A 89 19.48 9.84 -13.18
N ARG A 90 18.44 10.06 -13.99
CA ARG A 90 17.81 11.37 -14.11
C ARG A 90 16.86 11.66 -12.95
N ILE A 91 16.98 12.85 -12.38
CA ILE A 91 16.09 13.36 -11.33
C ILE A 91 15.13 14.39 -11.93
N GLU A 92 13.83 14.27 -11.66
CA GLU A 92 12.80 15.22 -12.07
C GLU A 92 11.98 15.65 -10.86
N ALA A 93 11.66 16.94 -10.74
CA ALA A 93 10.83 17.48 -9.66
C ALA A 93 9.56 18.12 -10.23
N TRP A 94 8.42 17.87 -9.58
CA TRP A 94 7.14 18.49 -9.93
C TRP A 94 6.86 19.68 -9.03
N VAL A 95 7.07 20.85 -9.61
CA VAL A 95 6.72 22.14 -9.02
C VAL A 95 5.90 22.91 -10.03
N SER A 96 4.77 23.47 -9.59
CA SER A 96 3.91 24.33 -10.40
C SER A 96 3.67 25.67 -9.68
N PRO A 97 3.53 26.78 -10.40
CA PRO A 97 3.16 28.04 -9.78
C PRO A 97 1.69 28.01 -9.35
N ILE A 98 1.34 28.84 -8.38
CA ILE A 98 -0.04 29.17 -8.05
C ILE A 98 -0.39 30.48 -8.75
N ASP A 99 -1.49 30.48 -9.50
CA ASP A 99 -1.98 31.67 -10.17
C ASP A 99 -3.19 32.24 -9.41
N GLY A 100 -3.16 33.53 -9.12
CA GLY A 100 -4.25 34.21 -8.42
C GLY A 100 -3.89 35.62 -7.97
N PRO A 101 -4.89 36.44 -7.62
CA PRO A 101 -4.64 37.74 -7.01
C PRO A 101 -3.93 37.55 -5.65
N GLY A 102 -2.74 38.15 -5.51
CA GLY A 102 -1.93 38.03 -4.29
C GLY A 102 -0.85 36.94 -4.35
N GLU A 103 -0.81 36.13 -5.40
CA GLU A 103 0.10 34.98 -5.52
C GLU A 103 1.48 35.33 -6.12
N GLY A 104 1.91 36.59 -6.02
CA GLY A 104 3.17 37.08 -6.57
C GLY A 104 3.16 37.35 -8.08
N LEU A 105 4.28 37.85 -8.60
CA LEU A 105 4.44 38.27 -10.00
C LEU A 105 5.53 37.47 -10.73
N LEU A 106 6.61 37.12 -10.02
CA LEU A 106 7.79 36.48 -10.61
C LEU A 106 7.77 34.97 -10.38
N ASP A 107 7.78 34.19 -11.45
CA ASP A 107 7.80 32.73 -11.39
C ASP A 107 9.24 32.20 -11.22
N PHE A 108 9.50 31.54 -10.09
CA PHE A 108 10.77 30.89 -9.75
C PHE A 108 10.69 29.36 -9.72
N THR A 109 9.67 28.77 -10.33
CA THR A 109 9.46 27.31 -10.35
C THR A 109 10.66 26.55 -10.93
N GLY A 110 11.34 27.10 -11.93
CA GLY A 110 12.56 26.51 -12.50
C GLY A 110 13.71 26.43 -11.50
N GLU A 111 13.91 27.50 -10.71
CA GLU A 111 14.94 27.54 -9.67
C GLU A 111 14.59 26.60 -8.51
N ALA A 112 13.32 26.58 -8.08
CA ALA A 112 12.84 25.65 -7.07
C ALA A 112 13.04 24.19 -7.50
N LYS A 113 12.73 23.85 -8.76
CA LYS A 113 13.00 22.52 -9.33
C LYS A 113 14.47 22.16 -9.25
N LYS A 114 15.35 23.08 -9.65
CA LYS A 114 16.80 22.87 -9.61
C LYS A 114 17.30 22.59 -8.19
N GLN A 115 16.87 23.39 -7.22
CA GLN A 115 17.25 23.19 -5.81
C GLN A 115 16.76 21.85 -5.25
N ILE A 116 15.53 21.43 -5.57
CA ILE A 116 15.00 20.13 -5.15
C ILE A 116 15.82 18.99 -5.79
N VAL A 117 16.13 19.10 -7.08
CA VAL A 117 16.97 18.14 -7.79
C VAL A 117 18.36 18.04 -7.15
N GLU A 118 18.97 19.16 -6.80
CA GLU A 118 20.29 19.19 -6.13
C GLU A 118 20.25 18.55 -4.73
N ILE A 119 19.19 18.79 -3.95
CA ILE A 119 18.99 18.17 -2.63
C ILE A 119 18.87 16.65 -2.76
N ILE A 120 18.06 16.18 -3.72
CA ILE A 120 17.90 14.74 -3.96
C ILE A 120 19.23 14.13 -4.44
N ALA A 121 19.92 14.79 -5.38
CA ALA A 121 21.22 14.33 -5.86
C ALA A 121 22.25 14.24 -4.72
N ALA A 122 22.27 15.20 -3.80
CA ALA A 122 23.13 15.18 -2.62
C ALA A 122 22.80 14.00 -1.70
N GLY A 123 21.51 13.71 -1.48
CA GLY A 123 21.06 12.55 -0.71
C GLY A 123 21.48 11.21 -1.33
N LEU A 124 21.46 11.11 -2.65
CA LEU A 124 21.85 9.88 -3.37
C LEU A 124 23.37 9.75 -3.58
N SER A 125 24.14 10.80 -3.31
CA SER A 125 25.56 10.88 -3.60
C SER A 125 26.36 9.71 -3.00
N GLY A 126 27.22 9.09 -3.80
CA GLY A 126 28.06 7.96 -3.38
C GLY A 126 27.34 6.63 -3.19
N THR A 127 26.06 6.53 -3.56
CA THR A 127 25.28 5.30 -3.48
C THR A 127 25.07 4.68 -4.86
N LYS A 128 24.77 3.36 -4.91
CA LYS A 128 24.46 2.68 -6.18
C LYS A 128 23.23 3.27 -6.88
N MET A 129 22.31 3.87 -6.12
CA MET A 129 21.07 4.45 -6.64
C MET A 129 21.30 5.70 -7.50
N ALA A 130 22.47 6.33 -7.40
CA ALA A 130 22.88 7.42 -8.29
C ALA A 130 23.50 6.92 -9.61
N SER A 131 23.71 5.61 -9.78
CA SER A 131 24.33 5.04 -10.97
C SER A 131 23.28 4.72 -12.05
N PRO A 132 23.53 5.07 -13.32
CA PRO A 132 22.70 4.61 -14.44
C PRO A 132 22.62 3.08 -14.50
N GLY A 133 21.42 2.57 -14.74
CA GLY A 133 21.13 1.13 -14.82
C GLY A 133 20.97 0.43 -13.46
N TYR A 134 20.87 1.18 -12.35
CA TYR A 134 20.60 0.59 -11.04
C TYR A 134 19.25 -0.16 -11.03
N ASP A 135 19.23 -1.35 -10.44
CA ASP A 135 18.01 -2.14 -10.22
C ASP A 135 17.93 -2.49 -8.72
N PRO A 136 17.07 -1.79 -7.95
CA PRO A 136 16.95 -2.05 -6.51
C PRO A 136 16.38 -3.43 -6.19
N MET A 137 15.67 -4.06 -7.13
CA MET A 137 15.09 -5.40 -6.93
C MET A 137 16.15 -6.50 -7.06
N ARG A 138 17.34 -6.17 -7.56
CA ARG A 138 18.49 -7.06 -7.69
C ARG A 138 19.67 -6.67 -6.79
N ASP A 139 19.53 -5.63 -5.99
CA ASP A 139 20.58 -5.17 -5.08
C ASP A 139 20.53 -5.97 -3.76
N GLU A 140 21.41 -6.96 -3.63
CA GLU A 140 21.55 -7.74 -2.39
C GLU A 140 21.89 -6.88 -1.17
N ALA A 141 22.41 -5.66 -1.38
CA ALA A 141 22.72 -4.69 -0.34
C ALA A 141 21.75 -3.50 -0.31
N ALA A 142 20.51 -3.65 -0.83
CA ALA A 142 19.55 -2.56 -0.93
C ALA A 142 19.32 -1.81 0.40
N LEU A 143 19.28 -2.51 1.53
CA LEU A 143 19.12 -1.90 2.85
C LEU A 143 20.31 -0.99 3.21
N ALA A 144 21.53 -1.46 2.99
CA ALA A 144 22.74 -0.65 3.20
C ALA A 144 22.75 0.57 2.27
N THR A 145 22.28 0.42 1.02
CA THR A 145 22.07 1.54 0.09
C THR A 145 21.07 2.54 0.67
N LEU A 146 19.94 2.10 1.21
CA LEU A 146 18.92 2.98 1.81
C LEU A 146 19.42 3.67 3.10
N GLU A 147 20.19 2.97 3.93
CA GLU A 147 20.82 3.54 5.12
C GLU A 147 21.82 4.65 4.75
N ALA A 148 22.66 4.42 3.74
CA ALA A 148 23.59 5.43 3.23
C ALA A 148 22.85 6.68 2.70
N ILE A 149 21.74 6.48 1.98
CA ILE A 149 20.88 7.59 1.51
C ILE A 149 20.31 8.36 2.71
N ALA A 150 19.78 7.66 3.71
CA ALA A 150 19.24 8.30 4.91
C ALA A 150 20.31 9.12 5.65
N ASP A 151 21.53 8.60 5.77
CA ASP A 151 22.66 9.29 6.38
C ASP A 151 23.09 10.53 5.60
N ASN A 152 23.10 10.48 4.27
CA ASN A 152 23.38 11.64 3.43
C ASN A 152 22.33 12.74 3.63
N PHE A 153 21.05 12.40 3.69
CA PHE A 153 20.00 13.37 3.99
C PHE A 153 20.14 13.96 5.40
N ARG A 154 20.53 13.18 6.41
CA ARG A 154 20.80 13.69 7.77
C ARG A 154 21.97 14.67 7.83
N LYS A 155 22.97 14.48 6.96
CA LYS A 155 24.14 15.37 6.84
C LYS A 155 23.88 16.60 5.99
N THR A 156 22.82 16.58 5.18
CA THR A 156 22.47 17.72 4.33
C THR A 156 22.06 18.89 5.23
N PRO A 157 22.65 20.09 5.07
CA PRO A 157 22.33 21.23 5.92
C PRO A 157 20.84 21.54 5.90
N SER A 158 20.20 21.56 7.06
CA SER A 158 18.85 22.10 7.20
C SER A 158 18.94 23.61 7.35
N SER A 159 18.26 24.34 6.48
CA SER A 159 18.08 25.79 6.60
C SER A 159 16.66 26.09 7.06
N GLY A 160 16.53 27.02 8.02
CA GLY A 160 15.25 27.50 8.50
C GLY A 160 14.70 26.75 9.72
N ALA A 161 13.65 27.30 10.32
CA ALA A 161 12.95 26.70 11.45
C ALA A 161 11.85 25.74 10.96
N SER A 162 11.70 24.57 11.61
CA SER A 162 10.62 23.62 11.35
C SER A 162 9.68 23.57 12.56
N ASP A 163 8.37 23.63 12.32
CA ASP A 163 7.32 23.41 13.31
C ASP A 163 6.90 21.92 13.39
N VAL A 164 7.55 21.07 12.58
CA VAL A 164 7.31 19.63 12.46
C VAL A 164 8.48 18.87 13.05
N SER A 165 8.15 17.94 13.94
CA SER A 165 9.04 16.92 14.48
C SER A 165 8.62 15.53 13.96
N VAL A 166 9.45 14.52 14.21
CA VAL A 166 9.13 13.12 13.87
C VAL A 166 7.84 12.65 14.60
N ALA A 167 7.50 13.24 15.73
CA ALA A 167 6.29 12.90 16.49
C ALA A 167 5.00 13.40 15.82
N ASP A 168 5.11 14.41 14.95
CA ASP A 168 3.99 14.95 14.18
C ASP A 168 3.67 14.09 12.94
N LEU A 169 4.54 13.15 12.56
CA LEU A 169 4.37 12.28 11.40
C LEU A 169 3.47 11.09 11.77
N GLY A 170 2.25 11.10 11.26
CA GLY A 170 1.19 10.13 11.60
C GLY A 170 0.81 9.19 10.46
N ASP A 171 -0.12 8.29 10.76
CA ASP A 171 -0.73 7.33 9.81
C ASP A 171 0.27 6.63 8.89
N PRO A 172 1.31 5.98 9.45
CA PRO A 172 2.30 5.30 8.64
C PRO A 172 1.65 4.16 7.88
N ALA A 173 2.03 3.99 6.62
CA ALA A 173 1.67 2.82 5.83
C ALA A 173 2.86 2.29 5.05
N ALA A 174 2.96 0.97 4.97
CA ALA A 174 3.89 0.26 4.12
C ALA A 174 3.11 -0.41 3.00
N GLU A 175 3.61 -0.35 1.77
CA GLU A 175 2.98 -0.97 0.61
C GLU A 175 4.00 -1.80 -0.17
N ALA A 176 3.56 -2.87 -0.80
CA ALA A 176 4.38 -3.69 -1.68
C ALA A 176 3.53 -4.29 -2.79
N THR A 177 4.10 -4.39 -3.98
CA THR A 177 3.47 -5.10 -5.11
C THR A 177 4.29 -6.32 -5.46
N LEU A 178 3.64 -7.47 -5.37
CA LEU A 178 4.20 -8.79 -5.69
C LEU A 178 3.57 -9.29 -6.98
N ALA A 179 4.35 -9.92 -7.85
CA ALA A 179 3.86 -10.65 -9.00
C ALA A 179 4.22 -12.13 -8.87
N LEU A 180 3.29 -13.02 -9.21
CA LEU A 180 3.59 -14.45 -9.26
C LEU A 180 4.19 -14.81 -10.62
N ARG A 181 5.31 -15.51 -10.64
CA ARG A 181 5.92 -16.02 -11.88
C ARG A 181 5.16 -17.22 -12.45
N GLU A 182 4.59 -18.01 -11.56
CA GLU A 182 3.84 -19.22 -11.85
C GLU A 182 2.40 -19.06 -11.36
N PRO A 183 1.43 -19.78 -11.95
CA PRO A 183 0.06 -19.73 -11.46
C PRO A 183 0.01 -20.34 -10.05
N PHE A 184 -0.71 -19.67 -9.16
CA PHE A 184 -1.04 -20.22 -7.85
C PHE A 184 -2.45 -20.76 -7.90
N VAL A 185 -2.64 -22.02 -7.49
CA VAL A 185 -3.97 -22.62 -7.34
C VAL A 185 -3.97 -23.41 -6.03
N HIS A 186 -4.90 -23.06 -5.15
CA HIS A 186 -5.15 -23.77 -3.92
C HIS A 186 -6.63 -24.15 -3.86
N GLU A 187 -6.94 -25.38 -4.24
CA GLU A 187 -8.30 -25.94 -4.20
C GLU A 187 -8.44 -27.03 -3.14
N GLN A 188 -9.55 -27.00 -2.40
CA GLN A 188 -9.98 -28.07 -1.50
C GLN A 188 -11.41 -28.46 -1.86
N ASN A 189 -11.66 -29.76 -2.05
CA ASN A 189 -12.97 -30.29 -2.47
C ASN A 189 -13.52 -29.62 -3.75
N GLY A 190 -12.62 -29.27 -4.67
CA GLY A 190 -12.95 -28.65 -5.95
C GLY A 190 -13.40 -27.19 -5.85
N THR A 191 -13.13 -26.49 -4.75
CA THR A 191 -13.29 -25.02 -4.67
C THR A 191 -12.06 -24.41 -4.03
N GLY A 192 -11.65 -23.20 -4.44
CA GLY A 192 -10.46 -22.59 -3.89
C GLY A 192 -10.11 -21.22 -4.41
N LEU A 193 -8.84 -20.85 -4.22
CA LEU A 193 -8.26 -19.60 -4.69
C LEU A 193 -7.30 -19.88 -5.84
N SER A 194 -7.32 -19.02 -6.84
CA SER A 194 -6.35 -19.01 -7.91
C SER A 194 -5.84 -17.61 -8.17
N VAL A 195 -4.58 -17.53 -8.60
CA VAL A 195 -3.95 -16.33 -9.13
C VAL A 195 -3.21 -16.74 -10.39
N ALA A 196 -3.53 -16.09 -11.51
CA ALA A 196 -2.87 -16.37 -12.77
C ALA A 196 -1.37 -16.03 -12.72
N ALA A 197 -0.57 -16.73 -13.54
CA ALA A 197 0.84 -16.36 -13.74
C ALA A 197 0.95 -14.92 -14.27
N GLY A 198 1.93 -14.17 -13.78
CA GLY A 198 2.07 -12.73 -14.01
C GLY A 198 1.09 -11.87 -13.21
N GLY A 199 0.13 -12.47 -12.48
CA GLY A 199 -0.83 -11.77 -11.66
C GLY A 199 -0.16 -10.96 -10.56
N ALA A 200 -0.52 -9.66 -10.47
CA ALA A 200 -0.01 -8.75 -9.46
C ALA A 200 -0.95 -8.67 -8.24
N ILE A 201 -0.35 -8.69 -7.06
CA ILE A 201 -0.99 -8.53 -5.76
C ILE A 201 -0.34 -7.34 -5.08
N HIS A 202 -1.10 -6.27 -4.89
CA HIS A 202 -0.69 -5.12 -4.12
C HIS A 202 -1.17 -5.26 -2.68
N VAL A 203 -0.26 -5.12 -1.72
CA VAL A 203 -0.55 -5.17 -0.29
C VAL A 203 -0.21 -3.83 0.32
N GLU A 204 -1.15 -3.20 1.02
CA GLU A 204 -0.95 -2.00 1.83
C GLU A 204 -1.24 -2.33 3.30
N ILE A 205 -0.28 -2.09 4.18
CA ILE A 205 -0.41 -2.22 5.63
C ILE A 205 -0.50 -0.82 6.20
N LYS A 206 -1.65 -0.46 6.78
CA LYS A 206 -1.90 0.87 7.35
C LYS A 206 -1.90 0.83 8.88
N GLY A 207 -1.12 1.71 9.49
CA GLY A 207 -1.13 2.00 10.92
C GLY A 207 -1.77 3.35 11.24
N SER A 208 -2.03 3.60 12.52
CA SER A 208 -2.46 4.90 13.06
C SER A 208 -1.49 5.47 14.09
N GLY A 209 -0.33 4.82 14.26
CA GLY A 209 0.74 5.27 15.14
C GLY A 209 1.43 6.55 14.63
N ASN A 210 2.48 6.97 15.35
CA ASN A 210 3.38 8.02 14.89
C ASN A 210 4.79 7.45 14.66
N LEU A 211 5.53 8.06 13.73
CA LEU A 211 6.85 7.57 13.35
C LEU A 211 7.87 7.69 14.48
N ALA A 212 7.73 8.66 15.40
CA ALA A 212 8.66 8.80 16.52
C ALA A 212 8.66 7.59 17.45
N ARG A 213 7.47 7.07 17.79
CA ARG A 213 7.34 5.88 18.64
C ARG A 213 7.81 4.62 17.92
N ILE A 214 7.55 4.52 16.62
CA ILE A 214 8.09 3.42 15.81
C ILE A 214 9.62 3.49 15.82
N ALA A 215 10.21 4.65 15.53
CA ALA A 215 11.66 4.81 15.49
C ALA A 215 12.33 4.57 16.85
N ALA A 216 11.65 4.91 17.95
CA ALA A 216 12.14 4.69 19.32
C ALA A 216 12.05 3.23 19.78
N GLY A 217 11.32 2.36 19.06
CA GLY A 217 11.16 0.96 19.42
C GLY A 217 12.48 0.18 19.34
N SER A 218 12.82 -0.51 20.42
CA SER A 218 14.06 -1.29 20.57
C SER A 218 13.97 -2.69 19.98
N SER A 219 12.76 -3.18 19.69
CA SER A 219 12.49 -4.49 19.07
C SER A 219 11.41 -4.39 17.98
N ASN A 220 11.35 -5.37 17.08
CA ASN A 220 10.30 -5.43 16.04
C ASN A 220 8.89 -5.44 16.65
N ALA A 221 8.67 -6.17 17.74
CA ALA A 221 7.39 -6.17 18.46
C ALA A 221 6.99 -4.79 18.97
N GLU A 222 7.91 -4.04 19.57
CA GLU A 222 7.63 -2.67 20.00
C GLU A 222 7.31 -1.75 18.84
N ARG A 223 8.06 -1.86 17.73
CA ARG A 223 7.86 -1.06 16.52
C ARG A 223 6.49 -1.32 15.90
N VAL A 224 6.06 -2.57 15.78
CA VAL A 224 4.77 -2.93 15.21
C VAL A 224 3.62 -2.52 16.14
N ARG A 225 3.76 -2.69 17.46
CA ARG A 225 2.77 -2.17 18.43
C ARG A 225 2.67 -0.65 18.35
N ALA A 226 3.79 0.05 18.22
CA ALA A 226 3.84 1.50 18.05
C ALA A 226 3.22 1.96 16.73
N ALA A 227 3.33 1.18 15.65
CA ALA A 227 2.66 1.44 14.39
C ALA A 227 1.13 1.34 14.50
N ASN A 228 0.63 0.61 15.50
CA ASN A 228 -0.79 0.45 15.79
C ASN A 228 -1.59 0.10 14.54
N LEU A 229 -1.27 -1.07 13.97
CA LEU A 229 -1.85 -1.58 12.74
C LEU A 229 -3.40 -1.51 12.79
N GLN A 230 -3.97 -0.90 11.74
CA GLN A 230 -5.41 -0.71 11.60
C GLN A 230 -5.98 -1.68 10.59
N SER A 231 -5.31 -1.84 9.45
CA SER A 231 -5.80 -2.68 8.37
C SER A 231 -4.69 -3.13 7.42
N ILE A 232 -4.93 -4.27 6.78
CA ILE A 232 -4.19 -4.77 5.63
C ILE A 232 -5.15 -4.74 4.43
N THR A 233 -4.79 -4.03 3.37
CA THR A 233 -5.55 -3.99 2.13
C THR A 233 -4.81 -4.78 1.07
N ILE A 234 -5.48 -5.75 0.45
CA ILE A 234 -4.97 -6.54 -0.67
C ILE A 234 -5.77 -6.18 -1.91
N THR A 235 -5.11 -5.67 -2.93
CA THR A 235 -5.72 -5.32 -4.22
C THR A 235 -5.12 -6.18 -5.32
N SER A 236 -5.95 -6.86 -6.09
CA SER A 236 -5.52 -7.68 -7.23
C SER A 236 -6.65 -7.88 -8.22
N GLU A 237 -6.37 -7.79 -9.51
CA GLU A 237 -7.30 -8.19 -10.59
C GLU A 237 -7.10 -9.64 -11.02
N ALA A 238 -6.06 -10.30 -10.49
CA ALA A 238 -5.72 -11.68 -10.83
C ALA A 238 -6.24 -12.70 -9.80
N LEU A 239 -6.69 -12.24 -8.64
CA LEU A 239 -7.16 -13.11 -7.56
C LEU A 239 -8.61 -13.54 -7.82
N SER A 240 -8.83 -14.84 -7.97
CA SER A 240 -10.15 -15.41 -8.23
C SER A 240 -10.46 -16.59 -7.31
N VAL A 241 -11.71 -16.66 -6.85
CA VAL A 241 -12.31 -17.88 -6.32
C VAL A 241 -12.65 -18.80 -7.50
N VAL A 242 -12.18 -20.04 -7.46
CA VAL A 242 -12.39 -21.06 -8.49
C VAL A 242 -13.20 -22.23 -7.97
N GLN A 243 -13.94 -22.90 -8.86
CA GLN A 243 -14.59 -24.18 -8.60
C GLN A 243 -14.34 -25.15 -9.77
N GLY A 244 -13.72 -26.29 -9.49
CA GLY A 244 -13.29 -27.25 -10.50
C GLY A 244 -12.40 -26.61 -11.55
N GLY A 245 -11.46 -25.75 -11.15
CA GLY A 245 -10.59 -24.96 -12.03
C GLY A 245 -11.26 -23.79 -12.76
N SER A 246 -12.58 -23.60 -12.65
CA SER A 246 -13.29 -22.53 -13.33
C SER A 246 -13.47 -21.30 -12.42
N PRO A 247 -13.12 -20.08 -12.87
CA PRO A 247 -13.26 -18.87 -12.06
C PRO A 247 -14.73 -18.52 -11.84
N LEU A 248 -15.12 -18.38 -10.58
CA LEU A 248 -16.45 -17.96 -10.16
C LEU A 248 -16.51 -16.48 -9.84
N VAL A 249 -15.55 -16.00 -9.05
CA VAL A 249 -15.56 -14.64 -8.49
C VAL A 249 -14.16 -14.07 -8.51
N GLU A 250 -14.00 -12.88 -9.07
CA GLU A 250 -12.77 -12.10 -8.99
C GLU A 250 -12.84 -11.17 -7.77
N LEU A 251 -11.80 -11.23 -6.93
CA LEU A 251 -11.66 -10.48 -5.69
C LEU A 251 -10.74 -9.29 -5.92
N GLY A 252 -11.33 -8.15 -6.29
CA GLY A 252 -10.59 -6.94 -6.67
C GLY A 252 -9.90 -6.23 -5.50
N CYS A 253 -10.55 -6.18 -4.34
CA CYS A 253 -10.03 -5.49 -3.16
C CYS A 253 -10.58 -6.08 -1.87
N ILE A 254 -9.68 -6.66 -1.07
CA ILE A 254 -9.91 -7.27 0.24
C ILE A 254 -9.30 -6.36 1.29
N ARG A 255 -10.08 -5.94 2.28
CA ARG A 255 -9.60 -5.23 3.45
C ARG A 255 -9.74 -6.12 4.67
N ILE A 256 -8.65 -6.32 5.40
CA ILE A 256 -8.59 -7.03 6.67
C ILE A 256 -8.37 -5.98 7.75
N ASP A 257 -9.34 -5.78 8.62
CA ASP A 257 -9.22 -4.88 9.76
C ASP A 257 -8.59 -5.61 10.96
N ARG A 258 -8.04 -4.83 11.88
CA ARG A 258 -7.66 -5.33 13.21
C ARG A 258 -8.87 -6.02 13.86
N GLY A 259 -8.66 -7.19 14.46
CA GLY A 259 -9.71 -8.12 14.89
C GLY A 259 -10.05 -9.20 13.86
N GLY A 260 -9.43 -9.17 12.67
CA GLY A 260 -9.59 -10.18 11.62
C GLY A 260 -10.91 -10.07 10.85
N ALA A 261 -11.62 -8.95 10.98
CA ALA A 261 -12.80 -8.68 10.15
C ALA A 261 -12.37 -8.44 8.69
N VAL A 262 -13.13 -8.96 7.73
CA VAL A 262 -12.83 -8.84 6.30
C VAL A 262 -13.95 -8.10 5.59
N THR A 263 -13.60 -7.15 4.74
CA THR A 263 -14.52 -6.41 3.87
C THR A 263 -14.07 -6.50 2.42
N LEU A 264 -15.02 -6.71 1.51
CA LEU A 264 -14.81 -6.73 0.06
C LEU A 264 -15.41 -5.48 -0.58
N SER A 265 -14.53 -4.61 -1.10
CA SER A 265 -14.97 -3.35 -1.73
C SER A 265 -15.10 -3.46 -3.26
N ARG A 266 -14.37 -4.39 -3.89
CA ARG A 266 -14.47 -4.67 -5.33
C ARG A 266 -14.56 -6.18 -5.55
N LEU A 267 -15.65 -6.60 -6.19
CA LEU A 267 -15.95 -8.00 -6.50
C LEU A 267 -16.65 -8.07 -7.87
N ARG A 268 -16.23 -9.01 -8.71
CA ARG A 268 -16.85 -9.26 -10.02
C ARG A 268 -17.17 -10.74 -10.18
N LEU A 269 -18.41 -11.07 -10.56
CA LEU A 269 -18.81 -12.43 -10.92
C LEU A 269 -18.26 -12.79 -12.32
N ARG A 270 -17.87 -14.04 -12.53
CA ARG A 270 -17.27 -14.54 -13.78
C ARG A 270 -17.97 -15.81 -14.28
N GLY A 271 -17.79 -16.13 -15.56
CA GLY A 271 -18.25 -17.37 -16.19
C GLY A 271 -19.78 -17.49 -16.23
N THR A 272 -20.31 -18.68 -15.93
CA THR A 272 -21.76 -18.94 -15.91
C THR A 272 -22.51 -18.03 -14.93
N LEU A 273 -21.81 -17.39 -13.98
CA LEU A 273 -22.41 -16.43 -13.04
C LEU A 273 -22.59 -15.04 -13.63
N GLU A 274 -21.77 -14.67 -14.63
CA GLU A 274 -21.95 -13.46 -15.43
C GLU A 274 -23.11 -13.66 -16.42
N GLU A 275 -23.25 -14.87 -16.98
CA GLU A 275 -24.29 -15.24 -17.95
C GLU A 275 -25.66 -15.51 -17.32
N VAL A 276 -25.70 -16.09 -16.10
CA VAL A 276 -26.93 -16.53 -15.40
C VAL A 276 -27.23 -15.63 -14.20
N ALA A 277 -26.87 -14.34 -14.28
CA ALA A 277 -27.38 -13.32 -13.36
C ALA A 277 -28.93 -13.22 -13.37
N GLY A 278 -29.62 -13.98 -14.24
CA GLY A 278 -31.02 -14.36 -14.11
C GLY A 278 -31.22 -15.80 -13.56
N LEU A 279 -31.77 -15.87 -12.35
CA LEU A 279 -32.62 -16.90 -11.74
C LEU A 279 -32.09 -18.20 -11.08
N GLU A 280 -30.99 -18.88 -11.45
CA GLU A 280 -30.72 -20.21 -10.84
C GLU A 280 -29.28 -20.53 -10.40
N SER A 281 -28.27 -19.79 -10.88
CA SER A 281 -26.87 -20.16 -10.63
C SER A 281 -26.34 -19.73 -9.25
N LEU A 282 -27.11 -18.95 -8.50
CA LEU A 282 -26.69 -18.30 -7.26
C LEU A 282 -26.55 -19.26 -6.06
N VAL A 283 -27.45 -20.24 -6.00
CA VAL A 283 -27.40 -21.33 -5.04
C VAL A 283 -26.09 -22.11 -5.15
N ARG A 284 -25.56 -22.27 -6.36
CA ARG A 284 -24.26 -22.94 -6.58
C ARG A 284 -23.09 -22.07 -6.14
N VAL A 285 -23.18 -20.74 -6.21
CA VAL A 285 -22.16 -19.81 -5.68
C VAL A 285 -22.09 -19.89 -4.17
N VAL A 286 -23.25 -19.76 -3.51
CA VAL A 286 -23.31 -19.86 -2.05
C VAL A 286 -22.88 -21.26 -1.63
N ALA A 287 -23.40 -22.33 -2.25
CA ALA A 287 -22.98 -23.69 -1.94
C ALA A 287 -21.50 -23.96 -2.24
N GLY A 288 -20.91 -23.36 -3.28
CA GLY A 288 -19.49 -23.47 -3.60
C GLY A 288 -18.61 -22.76 -2.58
N VAL A 289 -18.89 -21.49 -2.27
CA VAL A 289 -18.19 -20.69 -1.26
C VAL A 289 -18.36 -21.29 0.14
N VAL A 290 -19.54 -21.81 0.46
CA VAL A 290 -19.84 -22.44 1.74
C VAL A 290 -19.20 -23.83 1.86
N ARG A 291 -19.15 -24.61 0.77
CA ARG A 291 -18.37 -25.86 0.73
C ARG A 291 -16.87 -25.62 0.87
N PHE A 292 -16.35 -24.54 0.28
CA PHE A 292 -14.97 -24.10 0.50
C PHE A 292 -14.70 -23.81 2.00
N ALA A 293 -15.70 -23.29 2.71
CA ALA A 293 -15.63 -23.02 4.14
C ALA A 293 -15.85 -24.25 5.05
N GLY A 294 -16.16 -25.43 4.48
CA GLY A 294 -16.42 -26.65 5.26
C GLY A 294 -17.77 -26.70 5.98
N TYR A 295 -18.71 -25.80 5.67
CA TYR A 295 -20.06 -25.82 6.25
C TYR A 295 -21.07 -26.44 5.25
N GLU A 296 -22.03 -27.22 5.75
CA GLU A 296 -23.21 -27.61 4.97
C GLU A 296 -24.32 -26.58 5.24
N VAL A 297 -24.68 -25.78 4.23
CA VAL A 297 -25.88 -24.93 4.32
C VAL A 297 -26.96 -25.52 3.43
N ALA A 298 -28.15 -25.72 4.02
CA ALA A 298 -29.33 -26.17 3.29
C ALA A 298 -29.74 -25.11 2.25
N LEU A 299 -29.78 -25.55 0.99
CA LEU A 299 -30.19 -24.82 -0.20
C LEU A 299 -31.50 -24.02 -0.01
N ASP A 300 -32.38 -24.53 0.86
CA ASP A 300 -33.77 -24.11 1.02
C ASP A 300 -33.92 -22.68 1.58
N ALA A 301 -32.96 -22.20 2.37
CA ALA A 301 -33.02 -20.87 2.97
C ALA A 301 -32.81 -19.74 1.94
N GLY A 302 -31.97 -19.98 0.92
CA GLY A 302 -31.73 -19.02 -0.16
C GLY A 302 -32.91 -18.93 -1.13
N ILE A 303 -33.55 -20.08 -1.41
CA ILE A 303 -34.75 -20.18 -2.26
C ILE A 303 -35.95 -19.49 -1.60
N ALA A 304 -36.12 -19.66 -0.29
CA ALA A 304 -37.21 -19.05 0.47
C ALA A 304 -37.16 -17.50 0.52
N LEU A 305 -35.96 -16.91 0.40
CA LEU A 305 -35.77 -15.46 0.39
C LEU A 305 -35.99 -14.85 -1.01
N ALA A 306 -35.54 -15.55 -2.06
CA ALA A 306 -35.73 -15.15 -3.46
C ALA A 306 -37.20 -15.15 -3.90
N ALA A 307 -38.01 -16.05 -3.32
CA ALA A 307 -39.43 -16.16 -3.65
C ALA A 307 -40.30 -14.95 -3.19
N LYS A 308 -39.77 -14.01 -2.41
CA LYS A 308 -40.56 -12.92 -1.80
C LYS A 308 -40.59 -11.61 -2.58
N ASP A 309 -39.60 -11.28 -3.41
CA ASP A 309 -39.61 -10.06 -4.24
C ASP A 309 -38.50 -10.05 -5.33
N PRO A 310 -38.84 -10.21 -6.62
CA PRO A 310 -37.88 -10.23 -7.74
C PRO A 310 -37.14 -8.90 -7.97
N ALA A 311 -37.70 -7.76 -7.56
CA ALA A 311 -37.06 -6.45 -7.74
C ALA A 311 -36.00 -6.17 -6.66
N SER A 312 -36.18 -6.77 -5.47
CA SER A 312 -35.21 -6.75 -4.38
C SER A 312 -34.01 -7.69 -4.64
N GLU A 313 -34.16 -8.64 -5.57
CA GLU A 313 -33.14 -9.62 -5.97
C GLU A 313 -31.90 -8.95 -6.58
N ALA A 314 -32.04 -7.86 -7.33
CA ALA A 314 -30.92 -7.22 -8.04
C ALA A 314 -29.89 -6.50 -7.13
N SER A 315 -30.27 -6.15 -5.88
CA SER A 315 -29.39 -5.44 -4.94
C SER A 315 -29.06 -6.25 -3.67
N ILE A 316 -29.99 -7.09 -3.20
CA ILE A 316 -29.80 -7.95 -2.02
C ILE A 316 -28.81 -9.07 -2.31
N VAL A 317 -28.81 -9.60 -3.55
CA VAL A 317 -28.04 -10.77 -3.95
C VAL A 317 -26.52 -10.53 -3.94
N PRO A 318 -25.98 -9.44 -4.53
CA PRO A 318 -24.58 -9.11 -4.36
C PRO A 318 -24.19 -8.89 -2.90
N GLY A 319 -25.09 -8.35 -2.07
CA GLY A 319 -24.88 -8.13 -0.64
C GLY A 319 -24.75 -9.42 0.17
N LEU A 320 -25.62 -10.41 -0.07
CA LEU A 320 -25.59 -11.71 0.62
C LEU A 320 -24.37 -12.55 0.22
N VAL A 321 -24.06 -12.64 -1.08
CA VAL A 321 -22.88 -13.35 -1.57
C VAL A 321 -21.61 -12.71 -1.02
N ARG A 322 -21.53 -11.37 -1.05
CA ARG A 322 -20.43 -10.63 -0.45
C ARG A 322 -20.29 -10.95 1.04
N SER A 323 -21.36 -10.83 1.82
CA SER A 323 -21.33 -11.05 3.27
C SER A 323 -20.88 -12.48 3.62
N LYS A 324 -21.30 -13.49 2.85
CA LYS A 324 -20.85 -14.87 3.07
C LYS A 324 -19.39 -15.08 2.68
N ILE A 325 -18.93 -14.52 1.56
CA ILE A 325 -17.51 -14.57 1.21
C ILE A 325 -16.66 -13.86 2.28
N GLU A 326 -17.10 -12.69 2.77
CA GLU A 326 -16.45 -11.95 3.85
C GLU A 326 -16.36 -12.77 5.15
N GLU A 327 -17.42 -13.45 5.56
CA GLU A 327 -17.43 -14.32 6.74
C GLU A 327 -16.43 -15.47 6.62
N VAL A 328 -16.41 -16.14 5.46
CA VAL A 328 -15.50 -17.25 5.19
C VAL A 328 -14.05 -16.79 5.11
N LEU A 329 -13.79 -15.67 4.43
CA LEU A 329 -12.46 -15.08 4.37
C LEU A 329 -12.00 -14.62 5.75
N ALA A 330 -12.88 -14.05 6.58
CA ALA A 330 -12.55 -13.67 7.94
C ALA A 330 -12.11 -14.89 8.76
N GLU A 331 -12.87 -15.98 8.72
CA GLU A 331 -12.49 -17.20 9.43
C GLU A 331 -11.16 -17.79 8.90
N GLY A 332 -10.99 -17.85 7.57
CA GLY A 332 -9.74 -18.28 6.94
C GLY A 332 -8.54 -17.42 7.34
N VAL A 333 -8.71 -16.09 7.40
CA VAL A 333 -7.68 -15.17 7.87
C VAL A 333 -7.34 -15.43 9.33
N ARG A 334 -8.34 -15.59 10.21
CA ARG A 334 -8.06 -15.87 11.63
C ARG A 334 -7.30 -17.17 11.80
N ARG A 335 -7.70 -18.21 11.09
CA ARG A 335 -7.02 -19.50 11.11
C ARG A 335 -5.58 -19.40 10.61
N LEU A 336 -5.35 -18.70 9.48
CA LEU A 336 -4.01 -18.49 8.93
C LEU A 336 -3.11 -17.74 9.93
N VAL A 337 -3.64 -16.69 10.56
CA VAL A 337 -2.93 -15.93 11.62
C VAL A 337 -2.58 -16.82 12.81
N HIS A 338 -3.47 -17.72 13.22
CA HIS A 338 -3.20 -18.66 14.30
C HIS A 338 -2.16 -19.73 13.91
N GLU A 339 -2.27 -20.31 12.72
CA GLU A 339 -1.37 -21.36 12.23
C GLU A 339 0.05 -20.82 11.97
N HIS A 340 0.17 -19.55 11.57
CA HIS A 340 1.44 -18.90 11.22
C HIS A 340 1.80 -17.75 12.17
N ALA A 341 1.32 -17.79 13.42
CA ALA A 341 1.46 -16.71 14.40
C ALA A 341 2.91 -16.22 14.55
N GLU A 342 3.89 -17.12 14.55
CA GLU A 342 5.30 -16.84 14.81
C GLU A 342 6.18 -16.90 13.55
N VAL A 343 5.56 -16.83 12.35
CA VAL A 343 6.30 -16.96 11.08
C VAL A 343 7.31 -15.81 10.86
N ILE A 344 7.06 -14.65 11.45
CA ILE A 344 7.97 -13.50 11.39
C ILE A 344 8.80 -13.46 12.68
N PRO A 345 10.14 -13.59 12.61
CA PRO A 345 10.98 -13.61 13.80
C PRO A 345 10.76 -12.40 14.72
N GLY A 346 10.45 -12.69 15.99
CA GLY A 346 10.23 -11.68 17.03
C GLY A 346 8.87 -10.97 16.97
N LEU A 347 7.91 -11.51 16.20
CA LEU A 347 6.54 -11.02 16.12
C LEU A 347 5.54 -12.16 16.30
N ASP A 348 4.44 -11.87 16.99
CA ASP A 348 3.26 -12.73 17.06
C ASP A 348 2.12 -12.05 16.27
N LEU A 349 1.69 -12.65 15.17
CA LEU A 349 0.64 -12.09 14.32
C LEU A 349 -0.71 -11.98 15.03
N ARG A 350 -0.97 -12.81 16.04
CA ARG A 350 -2.21 -12.75 16.86
C ARG A 350 -2.24 -11.46 17.66
N ASP A 351 -1.13 -11.11 18.31
CA ASP A 351 -0.96 -9.84 19.03
C ASP A 351 -1.10 -8.64 18.08
N VAL A 352 -0.46 -8.72 16.91
CA VAL A 352 -0.41 -7.63 15.93
C VAL A 352 -1.78 -7.34 15.34
N LEU A 353 -2.51 -8.39 14.93
CA LEU A 353 -3.84 -8.26 14.34
C LEU A 353 -4.95 -8.25 15.38
N ALA A 354 -4.66 -8.54 16.66
CA ALA A 354 -5.62 -8.71 17.74
C ALA A 354 -6.71 -9.74 17.42
N VAL A 355 -6.27 -10.92 16.96
CA VAL A 355 -7.11 -12.02 16.44
C VAL A 355 -7.06 -13.23 17.35
#